data_AF-A0A955SST9-F1
#
_entry.id   AF-A0A955SST9-F1
#
_cell.length_a   1.000
_cell.length_b   1.000
_cell.length_c   1.000
_cell.angle_alpha   90.00
_cell.angle_beta   90.00
_cell.angle_gamma   90.00
#
_symmetry.space_group_name_H-M   'P 1'
#
loop_
_entity.id
_entity.type
_entity.pdbx_description
1 polymer ?
#
loop_
_entity_poly.entity_id
_entity_poly.type
_entity_poly.pdbx_seq_one_letter_code
_entity_poly.pdbx_strand_id
1 'polypeptide(L)'
;PRGEAPIPLRIDSKPFERGTVPMRDSRFQTFKTTGDYDVGDGAPRFPKETYAAERLRFVRTQRDEVDAIEAFGTFLWDIRFMDFQAEYDLARITWDETRHTEMGHRVLQIMGYDPFELPNRLTGSTCRGPMEPAYAMAEINLFGEVGVLKTIGGFIKDAEKRNDRVLYHVADFIRSDERTHVRKGQDIIRVMTDMGMQDLELRTRELFTECLVSLGAITKDMDVFTVSREDLEELIGE
;
A
#
# COMPACT_ATOMS: atom_id res chain seq x y z
N PRO A 1 -47.11 16.83 8.81
CA PRO A 1 -46.18 16.27 9.83
C PRO A 1 -44.73 16.68 9.50
N ARG A 2 -44.05 17.38 10.42
CA ARG A 2 -42.59 17.55 10.29
C ARG A 2 -41.96 16.16 10.52
N GLY A 3 -41.06 15.76 9.64
CA GLY A 3 -40.35 14.49 9.75
C GLY A 3 -39.54 14.41 11.05
N GLU A 4 -39.19 13.20 11.46
CA GLU A 4 -38.31 12.99 12.61
C GLU A 4 -37.02 13.80 12.49
N ALA A 5 -36.51 14.25 13.63
CA ALA A 5 -35.22 14.93 13.67
C ALA A 5 -34.11 13.97 13.18
N PRO A 6 -33.13 14.46 12.41
CA PRO A 6 -32.01 13.64 11.99
C PRO A 6 -31.32 13.00 13.20
N ILE A 7 -30.95 11.73 13.07
CA ILE A 7 -30.12 11.06 14.08
C ILE A 7 -28.79 11.84 14.15
N PRO A 8 -28.31 12.21 15.35
CA PRO A 8 -27.00 12.83 15.52
C PRO A 8 -25.94 11.99 14.83
N LEU A 9 -25.04 12.65 14.08
CA LEU A 9 -23.93 11.95 13.45
C LEU A 9 -23.00 11.42 14.55
N ARG A 10 -22.29 10.31 14.28
CA ARG A 10 -21.31 9.76 15.25
C ARG A 10 -20.33 10.84 15.74
N ILE A 11 -19.93 11.74 14.85
CA ILE A 11 -19.02 12.86 15.16
C ILE A 11 -19.55 13.79 16.25
N ASP A 12 -20.86 13.89 16.43
CA ASP A 12 -21.51 14.74 17.43
C ASP A 12 -21.33 14.21 18.86
N SER A 13 -20.97 12.93 19.01
CA SER A 13 -20.80 12.25 20.31
C SER A 13 -19.40 11.67 20.53
N LYS A 14 -18.69 11.34 19.45
CA LYS A 14 -17.31 10.86 19.48
C LYS A 14 -16.56 11.47 18.30
N PRO A 15 -15.75 12.52 18.54
CA PRO A 15 -14.89 13.08 17.51
C PRO A 15 -14.06 11.96 16.88
N PHE A 16 -13.90 12.02 15.57
CA PHE A 16 -12.95 11.15 14.90
C PHE A 16 -11.53 11.57 15.30
N GLU A 17 -10.65 10.59 15.41
CA GLU A 17 -9.23 10.77 15.70
C GLU A 17 -8.44 10.17 14.54
N ARG A 18 -7.24 10.70 14.30
CA ARG A 18 -6.33 10.16 13.29
C ARG A 18 -5.96 8.72 13.64
N GLY A 19 -6.15 7.80 12.70
CA GLY A 19 -5.68 6.42 12.86
C GLY A 19 -4.16 6.37 12.76
N THR A 20 -3.50 5.70 13.70
CA THR A 20 -2.03 5.49 13.67
C THR A 20 -1.64 4.02 13.66
N VAL A 21 -2.64 3.13 13.75
CA VAL A 21 -2.46 1.68 13.79
C VAL A 21 -3.47 1.05 12.83
N PRO A 22 -3.05 0.14 11.94
CA PRO A 22 -3.96 -0.58 11.06
C PRO A 22 -4.96 -1.40 11.88
N MET A 23 -6.22 -1.45 11.44
CA MET A 23 -7.31 -2.14 12.13
C MET A 23 -7.92 -3.18 11.20
N ARG A 24 -7.12 -4.19 10.87
CA ARG A 24 -7.52 -5.24 9.95
C ARG A 24 -8.66 -6.08 10.52
N ASP A 25 -9.60 -6.48 9.66
CA ASP A 25 -10.69 -7.39 10.01
C ASP A 25 -10.14 -8.70 10.62
N SER A 26 -10.78 -9.18 11.68
CA SER A 26 -10.36 -10.39 12.43
C SER A 26 -10.26 -11.67 11.59
N ARG A 27 -10.82 -11.70 10.38
CA ARG A 27 -10.66 -12.80 9.43
C ARG A 27 -9.25 -12.91 8.87
N PHE A 28 -8.47 -11.84 8.87
CA PHE A 28 -7.10 -11.86 8.38
C PHE A 28 -6.14 -12.27 9.49
N GLN A 29 -5.34 -13.32 9.22
CA GLN A 29 -4.07 -13.47 9.90
C GLN A 29 -3.11 -12.40 9.38
N THR A 30 -2.30 -11.79 10.24
CA THR A 30 -1.43 -10.68 9.86
C THR A 30 0.01 -10.87 10.34
N PHE A 31 0.98 -10.32 9.60
CA PHE A 31 2.38 -10.22 10.01
C PHE A 31 2.92 -8.81 9.71
N LYS A 32 3.92 -8.37 10.46
CA LYS A 32 4.48 -7.01 10.35
C LYS A 32 6.00 -6.91 10.45
N THR A 33 6.69 -8.04 10.60
CA THR A 33 8.14 -8.10 10.85
C THR A 33 8.93 -8.45 9.59
N THR A 34 8.31 -8.39 8.42
CA THR A 34 8.94 -8.68 7.13
C THR A 34 8.04 -8.19 5.99
N GLY A 35 8.61 -7.79 4.85
CA GLY A 35 7.86 -7.59 3.60
C GLY A 35 7.75 -8.85 2.75
N ASP A 36 8.50 -9.90 3.06
CA ASP A 36 8.58 -11.15 2.31
C ASP A 36 7.42 -12.08 2.70
N TYR A 37 6.54 -12.35 1.74
CA TYR A 37 5.42 -13.27 1.90
C TYR A 37 5.86 -14.71 2.20
N ASP A 38 6.99 -15.18 1.69
CA ASP A 38 7.48 -16.54 1.97
C ASP A 38 7.91 -16.68 3.43
N VAL A 39 8.49 -15.61 4.00
CA VAL A 39 8.81 -15.54 5.44
C VAL A 39 7.53 -15.43 6.26
N GLY A 40 6.57 -14.59 5.84
CA GLY A 40 5.26 -14.46 6.49
C GLY A 40 4.45 -15.77 6.49
N ASP A 41 4.58 -16.58 5.45
CA ASP A 41 3.97 -17.90 5.33
C ASP A 41 4.75 -18.99 6.10
N GLY A 42 5.99 -18.72 6.50
CA GLY A 42 6.91 -19.66 7.17
C GLY A 42 7.63 -20.63 6.24
N ALA A 43 7.23 -20.71 4.97
CA ALA A 43 7.90 -21.46 3.91
C ALA A 43 7.45 -20.94 2.53
N PRO A 44 8.32 -21.04 1.49
CA PRO A 44 7.95 -20.65 0.15
C PRO A 44 6.88 -21.58 -0.42
N ARG A 45 5.88 -21.00 -1.10
CA ARG A 45 4.80 -21.76 -1.76
C ARG A 45 5.18 -22.25 -3.16
N PHE A 46 6.08 -21.53 -3.81
CA PHE A 46 6.62 -21.87 -5.13
C PHE A 46 8.13 -21.63 -5.11
N PRO A 47 8.91 -22.29 -5.98
CA PRO A 47 10.32 -21.95 -6.13
C PRO A 47 10.48 -20.47 -6.54
N LYS A 48 11.47 -19.79 -5.96
CA LYS A 48 11.79 -18.39 -6.29
C LYS A 48 12.04 -18.24 -7.80
N GLU A 49 11.78 -17.03 -8.31
CA GLU A 49 11.98 -16.66 -9.73
C GLU A 49 11.15 -17.50 -10.72
N THR A 50 10.15 -18.25 -10.23
CA THR A 50 9.17 -18.88 -11.09
C THR A 50 8.00 -17.94 -11.33
N TYR A 51 7.41 -18.03 -12.52
CA TYR A 51 6.17 -17.30 -12.81
C TYR A 51 5.04 -17.59 -11.83
N ALA A 52 4.98 -18.81 -11.25
CA ALA A 52 3.99 -19.13 -10.24
C ALA A 52 4.22 -18.34 -8.93
N ALA A 53 5.48 -18.18 -8.51
CA ALA A 53 5.84 -17.35 -7.37
C ALA A 53 5.52 -15.87 -7.63
N GLU A 54 5.95 -15.33 -8.77
CA GLU A 54 5.67 -13.94 -9.17
C GLU A 54 4.17 -13.67 -9.27
N ARG A 55 3.43 -14.62 -9.86
CA ARG A 55 1.97 -14.56 -9.98
C ARG A 55 1.28 -14.51 -8.64
N LEU A 56 1.65 -15.38 -7.71
CA LEU A 56 1.07 -15.35 -6.38
C LEU A 56 1.47 -14.08 -5.62
N ARG A 57 2.74 -13.64 -5.69
CA ARG A 57 3.21 -12.40 -5.07
C ARG A 57 2.40 -11.21 -5.56
N PHE A 58 2.29 -11.03 -6.88
CA PHE A 58 1.52 -9.94 -7.48
C PHE A 58 0.09 -9.91 -6.98
N VAL A 59 -0.63 -11.04 -7.11
CA VAL A 59 -2.05 -11.11 -6.72
C VAL A 59 -2.23 -10.88 -5.21
N ARG A 60 -1.28 -11.34 -4.37
CA ARG A 60 -1.30 -11.06 -2.93
C ARG A 60 -1.07 -9.59 -2.64
N THR A 61 -0.11 -8.93 -3.29
CA THR A 61 0.09 -7.48 -3.15
C THR A 61 -1.21 -6.74 -3.45
N GLN A 62 -1.89 -7.09 -4.54
CA GLN A 62 -3.19 -6.47 -4.89
C GLN A 62 -4.27 -6.72 -3.84
N ARG A 63 -4.31 -7.92 -3.24
CA ARG A 63 -5.22 -8.22 -2.13
C ARG A 63 -4.88 -7.44 -0.87
N ASP A 64 -3.60 -7.14 -0.66
CA ASP A 64 -3.06 -6.45 0.51
C ASP A 64 -3.10 -4.91 0.35
N GLU A 65 -3.56 -4.36 -0.79
CA GLU A 65 -3.79 -2.90 -1.00
C GLU A 65 -4.80 -2.28 -0.02
N VAL A 66 -5.47 -3.09 0.80
CA VAL A 66 -6.15 -2.59 2.00
C VAL A 66 -5.19 -1.85 2.96
N ASP A 67 -3.88 -2.12 2.88
CA ASP A 67 -2.82 -1.31 3.49
C ASP A 67 -2.85 0.14 2.97
N ALA A 68 -2.95 0.32 1.64
CA ALA A 68 -3.08 1.62 1.00
C ALA A 68 -4.42 2.30 1.34
N ILE A 69 -5.54 1.56 1.42
CA ILE A 69 -6.84 2.10 1.85
C ILE A 69 -6.76 2.65 3.28
N GLU A 70 -6.17 1.90 4.22
CA GLU A 70 -6.02 2.33 5.62
C GLU A 70 -5.14 3.59 5.74
N ALA A 71 -4.08 3.66 4.95
CA ALA A 71 -3.19 4.81 4.92
C ALA A 71 -3.81 6.05 4.25
N PHE A 72 -4.34 5.92 3.04
CA PHE A 72 -4.98 7.03 2.34
C PHE A 72 -6.23 7.52 3.07
N GLY A 73 -6.98 6.62 3.75
CA GLY A 73 -8.04 7.02 4.67
C GLY A 73 -7.56 7.87 5.84
N THR A 74 -6.35 7.59 6.34
CA THR A 74 -5.69 8.43 7.37
C THR A 74 -5.23 9.76 6.77
N PHE A 75 -4.67 9.76 5.58
CA PHE A 75 -4.20 10.99 4.94
C PHE A 75 -5.38 11.90 4.52
N LEU A 76 -6.52 11.30 4.20
CA LEU A 76 -7.78 12.01 4.00
C LEU A 76 -8.19 12.75 5.25
N TRP A 77 -7.88 12.26 6.45
CA TRP A 77 -8.10 13.01 7.68
C TRP A 77 -7.13 14.19 7.81
N ASP A 78 -5.87 13.97 7.42
CA ASP A 78 -4.77 14.93 7.55
C ASP A 78 -4.88 16.12 6.60
N ILE A 79 -5.33 15.90 5.34
CA ILE A 79 -5.39 16.95 4.31
C ILE A 79 -6.69 17.77 4.31
N ARG A 80 -7.67 17.42 5.16
CA ARG A 80 -9.00 18.05 5.12
C ARG A 80 -8.87 19.55 5.25
N PHE A 81 -9.62 20.25 4.40
CA PHE A 81 -9.69 21.70 4.38
C PHE A 81 -8.37 22.42 4.02
N MET A 82 -7.31 21.69 3.61
CA MET A 82 -6.09 22.30 3.08
C MET A 82 -6.28 22.71 1.62
N ASP A 83 -6.67 21.76 0.77
CA ASP A 83 -7.00 21.98 -0.65
C ASP A 83 -8.06 20.97 -1.11
N PHE A 84 -9.13 21.47 -1.73
CA PHE A 84 -10.25 20.62 -2.15
C PHE A 84 -9.87 19.65 -3.27
N GLN A 85 -9.04 20.08 -4.22
CA GLN A 85 -8.67 19.23 -5.35
C GLN A 85 -7.78 18.08 -4.89
N ALA A 86 -6.81 18.35 -3.99
CA ALA A 86 -5.97 17.33 -3.39
C ALA A 86 -6.78 16.36 -2.51
N GLU A 87 -7.72 16.85 -1.70
CA GLU A 87 -8.62 16.00 -0.90
C GLU A 87 -9.47 15.09 -1.81
N TYR A 88 -10.03 15.64 -2.89
CA TYR A 88 -10.81 14.87 -3.85
C TYR A 88 -9.97 13.84 -4.60
N ASP A 89 -8.77 14.20 -5.03
CA ASP A 89 -7.86 13.29 -5.72
C ASP A 89 -7.40 12.15 -4.82
N LEU A 90 -7.10 12.43 -3.55
CA LEU A 90 -6.78 11.41 -2.56
C LEU A 90 -7.96 10.47 -2.29
N ALA A 91 -9.19 11.00 -2.25
CA ALA A 91 -10.39 10.17 -2.11
C ALA A 91 -10.60 9.25 -3.33
N ARG A 92 -10.25 9.72 -4.53
CA ARG A 92 -10.27 8.91 -5.75
C ARG A 92 -9.22 7.81 -5.71
N ILE A 93 -7.98 8.12 -5.31
CA ILE A 93 -6.92 7.12 -5.15
C ILE A 93 -7.37 6.06 -4.13
N THR A 94 -7.87 6.48 -2.96
CA THR A 94 -8.40 5.57 -1.93
C THR A 94 -9.47 4.62 -2.49
N TRP A 95 -10.36 5.12 -3.35
CA TRP A 95 -11.35 4.29 -4.03
C TRP A 95 -10.72 3.30 -5.02
N ASP A 96 -9.71 3.72 -5.75
CA ASP A 96 -9.00 2.83 -6.68
C ASP A 96 -8.36 1.65 -5.94
N GLU A 97 -7.76 1.88 -4.77
CA GLU A 97 -7.20 0.81 -3.92
C GLU A 97 -8.25 -0.18 -3.41
N THR A 98 -9.48 0.29 -3.16
CA THR A 98 -10.59 -0.63 -2.83
C THR A 98 -10.89 -1.58 -3.99
N ARG A 99 -10.77 -1.09 -5.23
CA ARG A 99 -10.98 -1.90 -6.43
C ARG A 99 -9.82 -2.87 -6.65
N HIS A 100 -8.57 -2.44 -6.42
CA HIS A 100 -7.40 -3.32 -6.52
C HIS A 100 -7.46 -4.43 -5.47
N THR A 101 -7.83 -4.09 -4.23
CA THR A 101 -8.12 -5.05 -3.15
C THR A 101 -9.17 -6.07 -3.57
N GLU A 102 -10.31 -5.64 -4.12
CA GLU A 102 -11.34 -6.57 -4.60
C GLU A 102 -10.81 -7.44 -5.75
N MET A 103 -10.09 -6.86 -6.72
CA MET A 103 -9.48 -7.63 -7.82
C MET A 103 -8.53 -8.71 -7.28
N GLY A 104 -7.66 -8.38 -6.33
CA GLY A 104 -6.78 -9.34 -5.66
C GLY A 104 -7.57 -10.49 -5.01
N HIS A 105 -8.64 -10.18 -4.27
CA HIS A 105 -9.52 -11.20 -3.69
C HIS A 105 -10.13 -12.12 -4.76
N ARG A 106 -10.68 -11.56 -5.84
CA ARG A 106 -11.32 -12.34 -6.91
C ARG A 106 -10.30 -13.21 -7.65
N VAL A 107 -9.11 -12.70 -7.92
CA VAL A 107 -8.08 -13.45 -8.61
C VAL A 107 -7.55 -14.58 -7.73
N LEU A 108 -7.37 -14.39 -6.42
CA LEU A 108 -7.05 -15.49 -5.49
C LEU A 108 -8.10 -16.60 -5.55
N GLN A 109 -9.39 -16.26 -5.56
CA GLN A 109 -10.47 -17.25 -5.70
C GLN A 109 -10.39 -18.01 -7.02
N ILE A 110 -10.12 -17.33 -8.13
CA ILE A 110 -9.90 -17.98 -9.45
C ILE A 110 -8.70 -18.93 -9.40
N MET A 111 -7.68 -18.59 -8.61
CA MET A 111 -6.49 -19.40 -8.40
C MET A 111 -6.72 -20.59 -7.44
N GLY A 112 -7.91 -20.71 -6.87
CA GLY A 112 -8.26 -21.79 -5.93
C GLY A 112 -7.86 -21.51 -4.48
N TYR A 113 -7.52 -20.27 -4.14
CA TYR A 113 -7.22 -19.85 -2.76
C TYR A 113 -8.45 -19.25 -2.08
N ASP A 114 -8.55 -19.42 -0.77
CA ASP A 114 -9.37 -18.57 0.09
C ASP A 114 -8.59 -17.27 0.37
N PRO A 115 -9.11 -16.08 -0.01
CA PRO A 115 -8.40 -14.82 0.25
C PRO A 115 -8.07 -14.54 1.72
N PHE A 116 -8.72 -15.19 2.67
CA PHE A 116 -8.45 -15.04 4.10
C PHE A 116 -7.45 -16.08 4.64
N GLU A 117 -7.12 -17.13 3.88
CA GLU A 117 -6.17 -18.15 4.36
C GLU A 117 -4.71 -17.70 4.27
N LEU A 118 -4.42 -16.73 3.40
CA LEU A 118 -3.08 -16.18 3.24
C LEU A 118 -2.86 -15.03 4.23
N PRO A 119 -1.79 -15.07 5.05
CA PRO A 119 -1.45 -13.98 5.94
C PRO A 119 -1.32 -12.66 5.17
N ASN A 120 -1.75 -11.58 5.81
CA ASN A 120 -1.75 -10.23 5.26
C ASN A 120 -0.59 -9.42 5.85
N ARG A 121 0.12 -8.69 4.99
CA ARG A 121 1.25 -7.86 5.40
C ARG A 121 0.76 -6.55 6.00
N LEU A 122 1.33 -6.15 7.14
CA LEU A 122 1.09 -4.88 7.81
C LEU A 122 2.36 -4.04 8.01
N THR A 123 3.49 -4.45 7.44
CA THR A 123 4.78 -3.78 7.64
C THR A 123 4.73 -2.31 7.20
N GLY A 124 4.19 -2.03 6.01
CA GLY A 124 4.00 -0.68 5.47
C GLY A 124 3.10 0.21 6.34
N SER A 125 1.84 -0.16 6.56
CA SER A 125 0.93 0.60 7.44
C SER A 125 1.44 0.77 8.86
N THR A 126 2.12 -0.23 9.44
CA THR A 126 2.69 -0.12 10.79
C THR A 126 3.75 0.98 10.84
N CYS A 127 4.56 1.12 9.78
CA CYS A 127 5.58 2.16 9.71
C CYS A 127 5.05 3.53 9.34
N ARG A 128 4.06 3.61 8.43
CA ARG A 128 3.44 4.88 8.03
C ARG A 128 2.54 5.48 9.11
N GLY A 129 1.82 4.65 9.85
CA GLY A 129 0.86 5.09 10.88
C GLY A 129 1.37 6.19 11.82
N PRO A 130 2.56 6.07 12.43
CA PRO A 130 3.12 7.09 13.32
C PRO A 130 3.83 8.26 12.61
N MET A 131 4.05 8.20 11.29
CA MET A 131 4.73 9.26 10.56
C MET A 131 3.86 10.50 10.38
N GLU A 132 4.52 11.66 10.29
CA GLU A 132 3.87 12.88 9.83
C GLU A 132 3.31 12.69 8.40
N PRO A 133 2.18 13.35 8.06
CA PRO A 133 1.40 13.03 6.86
C PRO A 133 2.20 13.11 5.56
N ALA A 134 3.04 14.14 5.42
CA ALA A 134 3.84 14.34 4.21
C ALA A 134 4.86 13.21 3.99
N TYR A 135 5.49 12.69 5.05
CA TYR A 135 6.41 11.55 4.95
C TYR A 135 5.65 10.26 4.66
N ALA A 136 4.52 10.04 5.33
CA ALA A 136 3.71 8.85 5.11
C ALA A 136 3.14 8.78 3.67
N MET A 137 2.73 9.92 3.11
CA MET A 137 2.27 10.04 1.71
C MET A 137 3.43 9.88 0.73
N ALA A 138 4.59 10.48 1.02
CA ALA A 138 5.78 10.31 0.21
C ALA A 138 6.24 8.85 0.16
N GLU A 139 6.07 8.10 1.26
CA GLU A 139 6.49 6.71 1.35
C GLU A 139 5.75 5.84 0.32
N ILE A 140 4.43 5.78 0.43
CA ILE A 140 3.62 4.96 -0.48
C ILE A 140 3.66 5.46 -1.92
N ASN A 141 3.69 6.78 -2.13
CA ASN A 141 3.65 7.32 -3.49
C ASN A 141 5.00 7.20 -4.22
N LEU A 142 6.12 7.45 -3.54
CA LEU A 142 7.44 7.45 -4.16
C LEU A 142 8.10 6.08 -4.16
N PHE A 143 7.83 5.24 -3.16
CA PHE A 143 8.44 3.91 -3.05
C PHE A 143 7.47 2.82 -3.51
N GLY A 144 6.24 2.78 -2.98
CA GLY A 144 5.23 1.78 -3.33
C GLY A 144 4.79 1.85 -4.80
N GLU A 145 4.02 2.89 -5.16
CA GLU A 145 3.40 3.01 -6.50
C GLU A 145 4.43 3.02 -7.64
N VAL A 146 5.55 3.73 -7.46
CA VAL A 146 6.62 3.75 -8.48
C VAL A 146 7.34 2.39 -8.56
N GLY A 147 7.50 1.66 -7.45
CA GLY A 147 8.04 0.31 -7.43
C GLY A 147 7.18 -0.66 -8.27
N VAL A 148 5.87 -0.62 -8.06
CA VAL A 148 4.90 -1.39 -8.87
C VAL A 148 5.03 -1.08 -10.36
N LEU A 149 5.11 0.20 -10.74
CA LEU A 149 5.22 0.61 -12.15
C LEU A 149 6.48 0.09 -12.85
N LYS A 150 7.60 -0.08 -12.13
CA LYS A 150 8.84 -0.62 -12.71
C LYS A 150 8.71 -2.08 -13.10
N THR A 151 8.02 -2.88 -12.28
CA THR A 151 8.00 -4.35 -12.41
C THR A 151 6.81 -4.85 -13.24
N ILE A 152 5.65 -4.19 -13.13
CA ILE A 152 4.39 -4.65 -13.72
C ILE A 152 4.43 -4.75 -15.26
N GLY A 153 5.24 -3.92 -15.92
CA GLY A 153 5.39 -3.93 -17.38
C GLY A 153 6.03 -5.22 -17.92
N GLY A 154 7.03 -5.77 -17.23
CA GLY A 154 7.64 -7.05 -17.58
C GLY A 154 6.66 -8.20 -17.34
N PHE A 155 5.97 -8.13 -16.20
CA PHE A 155 5.00 -9.13 -15.77
C PHE A 155 3.79 -9.26 -16.71
N ILE A 156 3.25 -8.14 -17.22
CA ILE A 156 2.17 -8.16 -18.24
C ILE A 156 2.62 -8.93 -19.49
N LYS A 157 3.86 -8.70 -19.96
CA LYS A 157 4.40 -9.39 -21.15
C LYS A 157 4.55 -10.89 -20.89
N ASP A 158 4.95 -11.28 -19.70
CA ASP A 158 5.11 -12.69 -19.36
C ASP A 158 3.78 -13.41 -19.17
N ALA A 159 2.77 -12.72 -18.60
CA ALA A 159 1.39 -13.21 -18.59
C ALA A 159 0.83 -13.42 -20.00
N GLU A 160 1.08 -12.47 -20.91
CA GLU A 160 0.67 -12.58 -22.32
C GLU A 160 1.32 -13.81 -23.00
N LYS A 161 2.64 -13.98 -22.89
CA LYS A 161 3.37 -15.13 -23.47
C LYS A 161 2.85 -16.47 -22.97
N ARG A 162 2.38 -16.52 -21.72
CA ARG A 162 1.85 -17.73 -21.07
C ARG A 162 0.35 -17.92 -21.29
N ASN A 163 -0.28 -17.02 -22.04
CA ASN A 163 -1.73 -16.98 -22.26
C ASN A 163 -2.55 -16.91 -20.95
N ASP A 164 -1.98 -16.31 -19.89
CA ASP A 164 -2.70 -15.99 -18.67
C ASP A 164 -3.48 -14.69 -18.87
N ARG A 165 -4.67 -14.83 -19.45
CA ARG A 165 -5.53 -13.68 -19.80
C ARG A 165 -6.05 -12.95 -18.57
N VAL A 166 -6.28 -13.65 -17.45
CA VAL A 166 -6.77 -13.04 -16.21
C VAL A 166 -5.72 -12.08 -15.69
N LEU A 167 -4.49 -12.57 -15.53
CA LEU A 167 -3.42 -11.78 -14.96
C LEU A 167 -2.99 -10.64 -15.89
N TYR A 168 -2.97 -10.87 -17.20
CA TYR A 168 -2.72 -9.82 -18.19
C TYR A 168 -3.67 -8.63 -18.02
N HIS A 169 -4.98 -8.89 -17.96
CA HIS A 169 -5.98 -7.82 -17.88
C HIS A 169 -5.97 -7.12 -16.53
N VAL A 170 -5.79 -7.86 -15.43
CA VAL A 170 -5.71 -7.29 -14.09
C VAL A 170 -4.47 -6.41 -13.96
N ALA A 171 -3.30 -6.90 -14.36
CA ALA A 171 -2.06 -6.14 -14.27
C ALA A 171 -2.03 -4.90 -15.18
N ASP A 172 -2.60 -4.97 -16.40
CA ASP A 172 -2.70 -3.79 -17.26
C ASP A 172 -3.64 -2.73 -16.69
N PHE A 173 -4.74 -3.16 -16.08
CA PHE A 173 -5.69 -2.28 -15.41
C PHE A 173 -5.05 -1.55 -14.22
N ILE A 174 -4.42 -2.30 -13.31
CA ILE A 174 -3.71 -1.74 -12.15
C ILE A 174 -2.64 -0.75 -12.61
N ARG A 175 -1.80 -1.13 -13.60
CA ARG A 175 -0.78 -0.22 -14.13
C ARG A 175 -1.36 1.12 -14.61
N SER A 176 -2.57 1.13 -15.16
CA SER A 176 -3.21 2.37 -15.59
C SER A 176 -3.59 3.27 -14.41
N ASP A 177 -4.09 2.69 -13.34
CA ASP A 177 -4.45 3.40 -12.10
C ASP A 177 -3.19 3.92 -11.41
N GLU A 178 -2.17 3.08 -11.21
CA GLU A 178 -0.89 3.46 -10.56
C GLU A 178 -0.21 4.66 -11.23
N ARG A 179 -0.25 4.75 -12.57
CA ARG A 179 0.31 5.91 -13.29
C ARG A 179 -0.41 7.20 -12.94
N THR A 180 -1.71 7.10 -12.67
CA THR A 180 -2.54 8.24 -12.27
C THR A 180 -2.28 8.60 -10.82
N HIS A 181 -2.10 7.60 -9.95
CA HIS A 181 -1.77 7.78 -8.54
C HIS A 181 -0.45 8.51 -8.37
N VAL A 182 0.62 8.08 -9.05
CA VAL A 182 1.94 8.72 -8.94
C VAL A 182 1.87 10.21 -9.27
N ARG A 183 1.17 10.55 -10.36
CA ARG A 183 1.01 11.95 -10.78
C ARG A 183 0.24 12.76 -9.74
N LYS A 184 -0.89 12.24 -9.26
CA LYS A 184 -1.75 12.94 -8.30
C LYS A 184 -1.10 13.06 -6.92
N GLY A 185 -0.40 12.01 -6.48
CA GLY A 185 0.29 11.99 -5.20
C GLY A 185 1.41 13.03 -5.12
N GLN A 186 2.12 13.28 -6.22
CA GLN A 186 3.07 14.40 -6.28
C GLN A 186 2.40 15.77 -6.05
N ASP A 187 1.20 15.98 -6.59
CA ASP A 187 0.45 17.22 -6.37
C ASP A 187 -0.07 17.31 -4.93
N ILE A 188 -0.55 16.20 -4.37
CA ILE A 188 -1.00 16.10 -2.97
C ILE A 188 0.14 16.38 -1.99
N ILE A 189 1.34 15.82 -2.23
CA ILE A 189 2.52 16.04 -1.38
C ILE A 189 2.88 17.53 -1.32
N ARG A 190 2.79 18.25 -2.44
CA ARG A 190 3.04 19.70 -2.48
C ARG A 190 2.04 20.53 -1.66
N VAL A 191 0.85 19.99 -1.40
CA VAL A 191 -0.12 20.61 -0.48
C VAL A 191 0.23 20.31 0.97
N MET A 192 0.78 19.13 1.25
CA MET A 192 1.10 18.70 2.62
C MET A 192 2.41 19.31 3.16
N THR A 193 3.33 19.75 2.30
CA THR A 193 4.64 20.28 2.73
C THR A 193 5.29 21.21 1.70
N ASP A 194 6.07 22.17 2.21
CA ASP A 194 6.95 23.05 1.42
C ASP A 194 8.36 22.45 1.18
N MET A 195 8.63 21.27 1.75
CA MET A 195 9.93 20.61 1.64
C MET A 195 10.23 20.23 0.18
N GLY A 196 11.49 20.39 -0.24
CA GLY A 196 11.94 19.91 -1.55
C GLY A 196 11.80 18.38 -1.65
N MET A 197 11.37 17.88 -2.81
CA MET A 197 11.10 16.44 -3.00
C MET A 197 12.29 15.53 -2.66
N GLN A 198 13.52 15.97 -2.91
CA GLN A 198 14.73 15.20 -2.59
C GLN A 198 14.94 15.07 -1.08
N ASP A 199 14.77 16.17 -0.34
CA ASP A 199 14.91 16.17 1.12
C ASP A 199 13.78 15.35 1.77
N LEU A 200 12.57 15.46 1.20
CA LEU A 200 11.41 14.68 1.62
C LEU A 200 11.65 13.17 1.43
N GLU A 201 12.13 12.76 0.25
CA GLU A 201 12.45 11.36 -0.05
C GLU A 201 13.52 10.82 0.90
N LEU A 202 14.61 11.56 1.09
CA LEU A 202 15.70 11.16 1.99
C LEU A 202 15.20 10.98 3.42
N ARG A 203 14.44 11.96 3.95
CA ARG A 203 13.95 11.90 5.32
C ARG A 203 12.91 10.81 5.52
N THR A 204 12.03 10.62 4.54
CA THR A 204 11.03 9.54 4.55
C THR A 204 11.72 8.18 4.63
N ARG A 205 12.76 7.99 3.82
CA ARG A 205 13.55 6.77 3.83
C ARG A 205 14.18 6.49 5.20
N GLU A 206 14.80 7.49 5.82
CA GLU A 206 15.39 7.35 7.15
C GLU A 206 14.35 6.89 8.17
N LEU A 207 13.22 7.59 8.24
CA LEU A 207 12.12 7.29 9.19
C LEU A 207 11.56 5.87 8.96
N PHE A 208 11.38 5.49 7.70
CA PHE A 208 10.85 4.18 7.37
C PHE A 208 11.85 3.07 7.72
N THR A 209 13.14 3.28 7.43
CA THR A 209 14.20 2.32 7.75
C THR A 209 14.35 2.16 9.27
N GLU A 210 14.31 3.25 10.04
CA GLU A 210 14.30 3.21 11.51
C GLU A 210 13.12 2.36 12.03
N CYS A 211 11.93 2.53 11.43
CA CYS A 211 10.78 1.70 11.76
C CYS A 211 11.02 0.22 11.42
N LEU A 212 11.51 -0.11 10.22
CA LEU A 212 11.79 -1.49 9.83
C LEU A 212 12.80 -2.17 10.78
N VAL A 213 13.84 -1.45 11.21
CA VAL A 213 14.79 -1.94 12.24
C VAL A 213 14.05 -2.20 13.56
N SER A 214 13.18 -1.29 13.99
CA SER A 214 12.42 -1.44 15.25
C SER A 214 11.45 -2.63 15.22
N LEU A 215 10.92 -2.97 14.05
CA LEU A 215 10.07 -4.15 13.82
C LEU A 215 10.87 -5.45 13.73
N GLY A 216 12.21 -5.38 13.66
CA GLY A 216 13.07 -6.51 13.39
C GLY A 216 12.96 -7.04 11.96
N ALA A 217 12.42 -6.24 11.04
CA ALA A 217 12.32 -6.58 9.62
C ALA A 217 13.67 -6.52 8.92
N ILE A 218 14.59 -5.70 9.44
CA ILE A 218 15.99 -5.61 9.01
C ILE A 218 16.93 -5.53 10.21
N THR A 219 18.16 -6.00 10.03
CA THR A 219 19.20 -5.90 11.05
C THR A 219 19.80 -4.50 11.07
N LYS A 220 20.19 -4.04 12.26
CA LYS A 220 20.78 -2.72 12.50
C LYS A 220 22.12 -2.49 11.76
N ASP A 221 22.75 -3.57 11.30
CA ASP A 221 24.03 -3.54 10.57
C ASP A 221 23.87 -3.12 9.11
N MET A 222 22.64 -3.07 8.58
CA MET A 222 22.33 -2.31 7.37
C MET A 222 22.37 -0.84 7.75
N ASP A 223 23.43 -0.13 7.34
CA ASP A 223 23.56 1.29 7.64
C ASP A 223 22.33 2.00 7.08
N VAL A 224 21.57 2.73 7.91
CA VAL A 224 20.34 3.44 7.54
C VAL A 224 20.58 4.38 6.34
N PHE A 225 21.83 4.80 6.16
CA PHE A 225 22.31 5.63 5.06
C PHE A 225 22.79 4.86 3.80
N THR A 226 22.89 3.53 3.88
CA THR A 226 23.29 2.65 2.76
C THR A 226 22.14 1.88 2.13
N VAL A 227 20.97 1.84 2.79
CA VAL A 227 19.78 1.21 2.22
C VAL A 227 19.36 2.02 0.99
N SER A 228 19.57 1.42 -0.18
CA SER A 228 19.17 2.01 -1.44
C SER A 228 17.64 1.99 -1.55
N ARG A 229 17.11 2.75 -2.50
CA ARG A 229 15.69 2.70 -2.83
C ARG A 229 15.27 1.29 -3.25
N GLU A 230 16.12 0.58 -3.98
CA GLU A 230 15.88 -0.78 -4.46
C GLU A 230 15.84 -1.78 -3.30
N ASP A 231 16.71 -1.60 -2.30
CA ASP A 231 16.69 -2.42 -1.09
C ASP A 231 15.39 -2.23 -0.29
N LEU A 232 14.85 -1.01 -0.22
CA LEU A 232 13.56 -0.75 0.45
C LEU A 232 12.39 -1.37 -0.29
N GLU A 233 12.34 -1.22 -1.62
CA GLU A 233 11.31 -1.86 -2.47
C GLU A 233 11.28 -3.39 -2.20
N GLU A 234 12.44 -4.05 -2.13
CA GLU A 234 12.55 -5.48 -1.80
C GLU A 234 12.10 -5.80 -0.36
N LEU A 235 12.53 -5.00 0.62
CA LEU A 235 12.25 -5.19 2.04
C LEU A 235 10.79 -4.91 2.44
N ILE A 236 10.14 -3.99 1.73
CA ILE A 236 8.72 -3.67 1.85
C ILE A 236 7.91 -4.74 1.13
N GLY A 237 8.46 -5.30 0.05
CA GLY A 237 7.80 -6.27 -0.82
C GLY A 237 6.82 -5.62 -1.78
N GLU A 238 7.11 -4.39 -2.21
CA GLU A 238 6.41 -3.65 -3.27
C GLU A 238 7.31 -3.55 -4.49
#